data_AF-A0A7S0LGK0-F1
#
_entry.id   AF-A0A7S0LGK0-F1
#
_cell.length_a   1.000
_cell.length_b   1.000
_cell.length_c   1.000
_cell.angle_alpha   90.00
_cell.angle_beta   90.00
_cell.angle_gamma   90.00
#
_symmetry.space_group_name_H-M   'P 1'
#
loop_
_entity.id
_entity.type
_entity.pdbx_description
1 polymer ?
#
loop_
_entity_poly.entity_id
_entity_poly.type
_entity_poly.pdbx_seq_one_letter_code
_entity_poly.pdbx_strand_id
1 'polypeptide(L)'
;IGVDCKGRNLSRSGTLELVTVFVPPPTTTIFVFDVPALGGAANSALKDLLSNEQLIKCMYDCRNDADALMCAPTVCNRVELQGVIDTSVVGILARHAKFGTRSDRFASIDNTFKDFCGNNVTLEFEIAKGNWQLDMQKFTMTNVGNVECNCKLGRINLQQFKADMNGRMQSDTQRQIWTRRPLNDNDLAYAGLNALMAYAIWNSETTGQPGFASQWTRIKSGSRFMKDVYSVYNEPRATSASVPTGLYRAMGI
;
A
#
# COMPACT_ATOMS: atom_id res chain seq x y z
N ILE A 1 -5.21 5.78 -6.81
CA ILE A 1 -5.69 4.82 -5.78
C ILE A 1 -4.57 4.57 -4.77
N GLY A 2 -4.91 4.16 -3.55
CA GLY A 2 -3.92 3.64 -2.58
C GLY A 2 -3.89 2.11 -2.63
N VAL A 3 -2.72 1.49 -2.49
CA VAL A 3 -2.58 0.01 -2.52
C VAL A 3 -1.58 -0.46 -1.46
N ASP A 4 -1.88 -1.58 -0.82
CA ASP A 4 -1.00 -2.29 0.14
C ASP A 4 -1.28 -3.80 0.08
N CYS A 5 -0.27 -4.64 0.28
CA CYS A 5 -0.43 -6.09 0.31
C CYS A 5 -0.17 -6.64 1.71
N LYS A 6 -0.91 -7.68 2.09
CA LYS A 6 -0.69 -8.42 3.34
C LYS A 6 -0.40 -9.88 3.07
N GLY A 7 0.46 -10.46 3.89
CA GLY A 7 0.78 -11.88 3.81
C GLY A 7 1.84 -12.31 4.83
N ARG A 8 2.19 -13.60 4.81
CA ARG A 8 3.20 -14.16 5.70
C ARG A 8 4.56 -14.12 5.01
N ASN A 9 5.54 -13.44 5.62
CA ASN A 9 6.87 -13.21 5.05
C ASN A 9 6.79 -12.67 3.61
N LEU A 10 5.92 -11.67 3.40
CA LEU A 10 5.53 -11.13 2.09
C LEU A 10 6.76 -10.86 1.20
N SER A 11 6.87 -11.63 0.11
CA SER A 11 7.92 -11.63 -0.93
C SER A 11 7.72 -12.94 -1.73
N ARG A 12 8.60 -13.22 -2.71
CA ARG A 12 8.66 -14.49 -3.47
C ARG A 12 8.75 -15.75 -2.63
N SER A 13 9.26 -15.66 -1.39
CA SER A 13 9.41 -16.81 -0.48
C SER A 13 8.27 -16.95 0.53
N GLY A 14 7.33 -16.00 0.53
CA GLY A 14 6.19 -15.98 1.45
C GLY A 14 4.87 -16.27 0.75
N THR A 15 3.79 -15.79 1.36
CA THR A 15 2.46 -15.79 0.75
C THR A 15 1.93 -14.38 0.56
N LEU A 16 1.11 -14.22 -0.48
CA LEU A 16 0.26 -13.06 -0.67
C LEU A 16 -1.17 -13.47 -0.29
N GLU A 17 -1.69 -12.88 0.78
CA GLU A 17 -2.98 -13.27 1.37
C GLU A 17 -4.06 -12.25 1.05
N LEU A 18 -3.72 -10.95 1.13
CA LEU A 18 -4.64 -9.86 0.83
C LEU A 18 -3.98 -8.84 -0.09
N VAL A 19 -4.77 -8.26 -0.97
CA VAL A 19 -4.47 -6.98 -1.62
C VAL A 19 -5.53 -6.00 -1.17
N THR A 20 -5.12 -4.84 -0.67
CA THR A 20 -6.05 -3.77 -0.29
C THR A 20 -5.95 -2.61 -1.26
N VAL A 21 -7.10 -2.06 -1.65
CA VAL A 21 -7.20 -0.96 -2.61
C VAL A 21 -8.11 0.11 -2.06
N PHE A 22 -7.54 1.29 -1.76
CA PHE A 22 -8.29 2.48 -1.45
C PHE A 22 -8.66 3.25 -2.72
N VAL A 23 -9.95 3.48 -2.92
CA VAL A 23 -10.51 4.32 -3.98
C VAL A 23 -10.93 5.66 -3.38
N PRO A 24 -10.31 6.79 -3.81
CA PRO A 24 -10.63 8.14 -3.32
C PRO A 24 -12.05 8.59 -3.72
N PRO A 25 -12.49 9.80 -3.33
CA PRO A 25 -13.78 10.35 -3.74
C PRO A 25 -14.03 10.25 -5.26
N PRO A 26 -15.29 10.05 -5.68
CA PRO A 26 -16.51 10.14 -4.85
C PRO A 26 -16.83 8.88 -4.04
N THR A 27 -16.26 7.72 -4.37
CA THR A 27 -16.62 6.44 -3.74
C THR A 27 -16.09 6.28 -2.32
N THR A 28 -14.87 6.77 -2.04
CA THR A 28 -14.22 6.73 -0.71
C THR A 28 -14.36 5.38 -0.03
N THR A 29 -13.84 4.32 -0.65
CA THR A 29 -14.00 2.94 -0.18
C THR A 29 -12.66 2.22 -0.18
N ILE A 30 -12.44 1.36 0.82
CA ILE A 30 -11.32 0.43 0.83
C ILE A 30 -11.83 -0.97 0.51
N PHE A 31 -11.31 -1.56 -0.56
CA PHE A 31 -11.56 -2.94 -0.93
C PHE A 31 -10.45 -3.83 -0.36
N VAL A 32 -10.83 -4.96 0.23
CA VAL A 32 -9.91 -5.98 0.74
C VAL A 32 -10.15 -7.24 -0.07
N PHE A 33 -9.24 -7.55 -0.98
CA PHE A 33 -9.30 -8.73 -1.83
C PHE A 33 -8.65 -9.91 -1.12
N ASP A 34 -9.43 -10.93 -0.80
CA ASP A 34 -8.93 -12.21 -0.25
C ASP A 34 -8.32 -13.05 -1.38
N VAL A 35 -6.99 -12.96 -1.53
CA VAL A 35 -6.27 -13.49 -2.69
C VAL A 35 -6.43 -15.01 -2.86
N PRO A 36 -6.27 -15.85 -1.82
CA PRO A 36 -6.56 -17.29 -1.90
C PRO A 36 -8.00 -17.62 -2.33
N ALA A 37 -8.97 -16.75 -2.03
CA ALA A 37 -10.38 -16.95 -2.38
C ALA A 37 -10.77 -16.36 -3.76
N LEU A 38 -9.87 -15.64 -4.44
CA LEU A 38 -10.17 -15.06 -5.76
C LEU A 38 -10.28 -16.14 -6.84
N GLY A 39 -11.38 -16.12 -7.59
CA GLY A 39 -11.53 -16.89 -8.82
C GLY A 39 -10.76 -16.28 -10.00
N GLY A 40 -10.64 -17.02 -11.11
CA GLY A 40 -9.82 -16.63 -12.27
C GLY A 40 -10.18 -15.28 -12.89
N ALA A 41 -11.47 -14.94 -12.99
CA ALA A 41 -11.91 -13.65 -13.54
C ALA A 41 -11.54 -12.47 -12.62
N ALA A 42 -11.74 -12.61 -11.31
CA ALA A 42 -11.40 -11.58 -10.33
C ALA A 42 -9.87 -11.39 -10.22
N ASN A 43 -9.12 -12.49 -10.32
CA ASN A 43 -7.65 -12.45 -10.40
C ASN A 43 -7.18 -11.68 -11.65
N SER A 44 -7.81 -11.90 -12.81
CA SER A 44 -7.50 -11.18 -14.05
C SER A 44 -7.78 -9.68 -13.93
N ALA A 45 -8.95 -9.31 -13.38
CA ALA A 45 -9.31 -7.92 -13.13
C ALA A 45 -8.34 -7.21 -12.19
N LEU A 46 -7.92 -7.86 -11.09
CA LEU A 46 -6.94 -7.31 -10.17
C LEU A 46 -5.57 -7.14 -10.84
N LYS A 47 -5.15 -8.10 -11.65
CA LYS A 47 -3.93 -8.00 -12.45
C LYS A 47 -3.98 -6.81 -13.41
N ASP A 48 -5.07 -6.63 -14.13
CA ASP A 48 -5.25 -5.52 -15.08
C ASP A 48 -5.16 -4.17 -14.36
N LEU A 49 -5.83 -4.04 -13.19
CA LEU A 49 -5.78 -2.83 -12.36
C LEU A 49 -4.35 -2.50 -11.92
N LEU A 50 -3.62 -3.49 -11.41
CA LEU A 50 -2.26 -3.29 -10.87
C LEU A 50 -1.21 -3.09 -11.97
N SER A 51 -1.41 -3.68 -13.15
CA SER A 51 -0.50 -3.59 -14.30
C SER A 51 -0.77 -2.37 -15.19
N ASN A 52 -1.86 -1.63 -14.97
CA ASN A 52 -2.21 -0.47 -15.78
C ASN A 52 -1.35 0.76 -15.43
N GLU A 53 -0.39 1.12 -16.29
CA GLU A 53 0.48 2.30 -16.12
C GLU A 53 -0.25 3.65 -16.07
N GLN A 54 -1.45 3.74 -16.67
CA GLN A 54 -2.25 4.99 -16.69
C GLN A 54 -2.96 5.23 -15.36
N LEU A 55 -3.06 4.21 -14.50
CA LEU A 55 -3.59 4.34 -13.15
C LEU A 55 -2.44 4.49 -12.16
N ILE A 56 -2.46 5.58 -11.40
CA ILE A 56 -1.48 5.83 -10.33
C ILE A 56 -1.86 5.04 -9.07
N LYS A 57 -0.94 4.18 -8.63
CA LYS A 57 -0.98 3.44 -7.36
C LYS A 57 -0.03 4.10 -6.36
N CYS A 58 -0.59 4.69 -5.32
CA CYS A 58 0.17 5.16 -4.17
C CYS A 58 0.42 3.96 -3.25
N MET A 59 1.67 3.58 -3.09
CA MET A 59 2.10 2.50 -2.19
C MET A 59 3.17 3.01 -1.26
N TYR A 60 3.43 2.32 -0.16
CA TYR A 60 4.48 2.70 0.78
C TYR A 60 5.49 1.57 0.91
N ASP A 61 6.74 1.82 0.52
CA ASP A 61 7.82 0.84 0.56
C ASP A 61 7.42 -0.50 -0.12
N CYS A 62 7.02 -0.40 -1.38
CA CYS A 62 6.32 -1.46 -2.10
C CYS A 62 7.23 -2.62 -2.60
N ARG A 63 8.45 -2.73 -2.09
CA ARG A 63 9.45 -3.72 -2.56
C ARG A 63 8.94 -5.15 -2.43
N ASN A 64 8.50 -5.48 -1.23
CA ASN A 64 8.04 -6.81 -0.89
C ASN A 64 6.67 -7.10 -1.51
N ASP A 65 5.81 -6.09 -1.63
CA ASP A 65 4.54 -6.15 -2.33
C ASP A 65 4.75 -6.49 -3.81
N ALA A 66 5.62 -5.75 -4.50
CA ALA A 66 5.92 -5.97 -5.92
C ALA A 66 6.56 -7.34 -6.17
N ASP A 67 7.47 -7.78 -5.29
CA ASP A 67 8.09 -9.11 -5.40
C ASP A 67 7.07 -10.23 -5.14
N ALA A 68 6.15 -10.05 -4.17
CA ALA A 68 5.07 -11.00 -3.92
C ALA A 68 4.07 -11.06 -5.09
N LEU A 69 3.63 -9.92 -5.60
CA LEU A 69 2.74 -9.83 -6.76
C LEU A 69 3.34 -10.49 -8.02
N MET A 70 4.65 -10.38 -8.21
CA MET A 70 5.31 -11.00 -9.36
C MET A 70 5.57 -12.50 -9.16
N CYS A 71 6.02 -12.90 -7.96
CA CYS A 71 6.67 -14.19 -7.75
C CYS A 71 5.99 -15.13 -6.76
N ALA A 72 5.05 -14.67 -5.92
CA ALA A 72 4.43 -15.52 -4.92
C ALA A 72 3.66 -16.67 -5.62
N PRO A 73 3.68 -17.89 -5.06
CA PRO A 73 3.05 -19.07 -5.67
C PRO A 73 1.52 -19.06 -5.59
N THR A 74 0.91 -18.08 -4.94
CA THR A 74 -0.53 -17.94 -4.77
C THR A 74 -1.24 -17.46 -6.05
N VAL A 75 -2.58 -17.47 -6.02
CA VAL A 75 -3.43 -16.74 -6.98
C VAL A 75 -2.95 -15.27 -7.01
N CYS A 76 -3.00 -14.61 -8.17
CA CYS A 76 -2.29 -13.34 -8.48
C CYS A 76 -0.78 -13.44 -8.80
N ASN A 77 -0.26 -14.61 -9.18
CA ASN A 77 1.12 -14.70 -9.67
C ASN A 77 1.34 -13.94 -10.99
N ARG A 78 2.54 -13.36 -11.17
CA ARG A 78 2.99 -12.65 -12.38
C ARG A 78 2.23 -11.36 -12.70
N VAL A 79 1.94 -10.56 -11.67
CA VAL A 79 1.52 -9.16 -11.84
C VAL A 79 2.77 -8.29 -11.92
N GLU A 80 2.99 -7.65 -13.07
CA GLU A 80 4.02 -6.60 -13.20
C GLU A 80 3.40 -5.29 -12.73
N LEU A 81 3.81 -4.81 -11.57
CA LEU A 81 3.26 -3.60 -10.97
C LEU A 81 3.79 -2.35 -11.71
N GLN A 82 2.89 -1.63 -12.36
CA GLN A 82 3.21 -0.43 -13.16
C GLN A 82 2.61 0.83 -12.53
N GLY A 83 2.93 2.05 -12.99
CA GLY A 83 2.26 3.28 -12.54
C GLY A 83 2.24 3.48 -11.02
N VAL A 84 3.39 3.34 -10.36
CA VAL A 84 3.52 3.38 -8.89
C VAL A 84 4.14 4.70 -8.44
N ILE A 85 3.55 5.28 -7.40
CA ILE A 85 4.20 6.28 -6.56
C ILE A 85 4.51 5.62 -5.23
N ASP A 86 5.81 5.43 -4.96
CA ASP A 86 6.25 4.96 -3.64
C ASP A 86 6.37 6.16 -2.68
N THR A 87 5.39 6.27 -1.80
CA THR A 87 5.25 7.36 -0.84
C THR A 87 6.29 7.32 0.28
N SER A 88 7.03 6.22 0.44
CA SER A 88 8.22 6.22 1.30
C SER A 88 9.33 7.10 0.71
N VAL A 89 9.50 7.08 -0.62
CA VAL A 89 10.46 7.92 -1.34
C VAL A 89 10.01 9.38 -1.34
N VAL A 90 8.69 9.62 -1.46
CA VAL A 90 8.12 10.97 -1.28
C VAL A 90 8.48 11.52 0.10
N GLY A 91 8.31 10.71 1.15
CA GLY A 91 8.69 11.08 2.52
C GLY A 91 10.17 11.44 2.67
N ILE A 92 11.05 10.63 2.08
CA ILE A 92 12.50 10.90 2.06
C ILE A 92 12.79 12.23 1.39
N LEU A 93 12.23 12.47 0.20
CA LEU A 93 12.55 13.67 -0.57
C LEU A 93 12.02 14.95 0.06
N ALA A 94 10.81 14.92 0.61
CA ALA A 94 10.28 16.08 1.34
C ALA A 94 11.16 16.42 2.54
N ARG A 95 11.63 15.39 3.29
CA ARG A 95 12.57 15.60 4.40
C ARG A 95 13.92 16.11 3.93
N HIS A 96 14.47 15.54 2.85
CA HIS A 96 15.73 15.99 2.26
C HIS A 96 15.66 17.47 1.85
N ALA A 97 14.61 17.87 1.14
CA ALA A 97 14.44 19.25 0.71
C ALA A 97 14.28 20.22 1.89
N LYS A 98 13.69 19.76 3.00
CA LYS A 98 13.44 20.58 4.19
C LYS A 98 14.64 20.64 5.16
N PHE A 99 15.41 19.56 5.28
CA PHE A 99 16.42 19.38 6.33
C PHE A 99 17.81 18.97 5.82
N GLY A 100 17.98 18.80 4.51
CA GLY A 100 19.21 18.31 3.88
C GLY A 100 19.51 16.83 4.17
N THR A 101 20.73 16.40 3.84
CA THR A 101 21.18 14.98 3.83
C THR A 101 21.15 14.28 5.19
N ARG A 102 21.03 15.02 6.29
CA ARG A 102 20.96 14.45 7.66
C ARG A 102 19.68 13.66 7.93
N SER A 103 18.68 13.75 7.04
CA SER A 103 17.35 13.14 7.19
C SER A 103 17.03 12.04 6.15
N ASP A 104 18.04 11.59 5.40
CA ASP A 104 17.96 10.59 4.34
C ASP A 104 17.79 9.15 4.88
N ARG A 105 16.76 8.95 5.70
CA ARG A 105 16.37 7.64 6.22
C ARG A 105 14.94 7.33 5.82
N PHE A 106 14.71 6.05 5.50
CA PHE A 106 13.36 5.51 5.46
C PHE A 106 12.75 5.67 6.85
N ALA A 107 11.58 6.30 6.89
CA ALA A 107 10.74 6.32 8.09
C ALA A 107 9.67 5.25 7.96
N SER A 108 8.94 4.98 9.04
CA SER A 108 7.70 4.21 8.91
C SER A 108 6.65 5.02 8.17
N ILE A 109 5.65 4.33 7.62
CA ILE A 109 4.45 4.97 7.07
C ILE A 109 3.77 5.85 8.12
N ASP A 110 3.82 5.47 9.40
CA ASP A 110 3.24 6.25 10.50
C ASP A 110 3.93 7.60 10.68
N ASN A 111 5.27 7.60 10.71
CA ASN A 111 6.02 8.83 10.87
C ASN A 111 5.91 9.71 9.63
N THR A 112 5.94 9.11 8.43
CA THR A 112 5.76 9.85 7.19
C THR A 112 4.34 10.42 7.10
N PHE A 113 3.32 9.66 7.47
CA PHE A 113 1.95 10.18 7.50
C PHE A 113 1.80 11.35 8.48
N LYS A 114 2.47 11.31 9.66
CA LYS A 114 2.47 12.44 10.60
C LYS A 114 3.14 13.68 10.02
N ASP A 115 4.24 13.51 9.30
CA ASP A 115 4.97 14.62 8.68
C ASP A 115 4.09 15.40 7.69
N PHE A 116 3.13 14.73 7.03
CA PHE A 116 2.35 15.29 5.91
C PHE A 116 0.89 15.58 6.27
N CYS A 117 0.26 14.72 7.07
CA CYS A 117 -1.15 14.79 7.43
C CYS A 117 -1.38 15.22 8.89
N GLY A 118 -0.30 15.38 9.67
CA GLY A 118 -0.34 15.85 11.05
C GLY A 118 -0.54 14.76 12.10
N ASN A 119 -0.49 15.18 13.36
CA ASN A 119 -0.75 14.33 14.53
C ASN A 119 -2.25 14.40 14.89
N ASN A 120 -2.88 13.28 15.23
CA ASN A 120 -4.31 13.15 15.60
C ASN A 120 -5.33 13.10 14.45
N VAL A 121 -5.02 12.36 13.39
CA VAL A 121 -6.05 12.01 12.38
C VAL A 121 -7.03 10.99 12.96
N THR A 122 -8.31 11.30 12.83
CA THR A 122 -9.40 10.41 13.22
C THR A 122 -10.14 9.94 11.98
N LEU A 123 -10.40 8.64 11.88
CA LEU A 123 -11.14 8.04 10.77
C LEU A 123 -12.46 7.48 11.27
N GLU A 124 -13.49 7.61 10.46
CA GLU A 124 -14.77 6.91 10.64
C GLU A 124 -14.90 5.91 9.49
N PHE A 125 -15.19 4.66 9.82
CA PHE A 125 -15.35 3.63 8.82
C PHE A 125 -16.43 2.62 9.19
N GLU A 126 -17.03 2.06 8.14
CA GLU A 126 -18.06 1.04 8.18
C GLU A 126 -17.55 -0.18 7.40
N ILE A 127 -17.64 -1.37 7.99
CA ILE A 127 -17.23 -2.60 7.34
C ILE A 127 -18.45 -3.33 6.81
N ALA A 128 -18.54 -3.40 5.49
CA ALA A 128 -19.51 -4.21 4.77
C ALA A 128 -18.87 -5.52 4.29
N LYS A 129 -19.44 -6.66 4.69
CA LYS A 129 -19.03 -7.99 4.19
C LYS A 129 -20.06 -8.50 3.18
N GLY A 130 -19.61 -9.05 2.06
CA GLY A 130 -20.52 -9.59 1.05
C GLY A 130 -19.81 -10.06 -0.21
N ASN A 131 -20.59 -10.59 -1.16
CA ASN A 131 -20.11 -10.97 -2.48
C ASN A 131 -20.18 -9.75 -3.40
N TRP A 132 -19.02 -9.23 -3.79
CA TRP A 132 -18.91 -8.05 -4.63
C TRP A 132 -18.28 -8.40 -5.98
N GLN A 133 -18.86 -7.90 -7.07
CA GLN A 133 -18.27 -7.97 -8.41
C GLN A 133 -17.71 -6.60 -8.82
N LEU A 134 -16.50 -6.60 -9.39
CA LEU A 134 -15.82 -5.40 -9.86
C LEU A 134 -16.15 -5.15 -11.34
N ASP A 135 -16.79 -4.02 -11.64
CA ASP A 135 -16.86 -3.47 -13.00
C ASP A 135 -15.58 -2.68 -13.26
N MET A 136 -14.71 -3.24 -14.10
CA MET A 136 -13.41 -2.68 -14.46
C MET A 136 -13.49 -1.47 -15.39
N GLN A 137 -14.60 -1.28 -16.12
CA GLN A 137 -14.76 -0.14 -17.02
C GLN A 137 -15.19 1.10 -16.24
N LYS A 138 -16.03 0.90 -15.24
CA LYS A 138 -16.55 1.98 -14.39
C LYS A 138 -15.79 2.16 -13.09
N PHE A 139 -14.88 1.23 -12.76
CA PHE A 139 -14.24 1.12 -11.45
C PHE A 139 -15.25 1.12 -10.30
N THR A 140 -16.38 0.45 -10.51
CA THR A 140 -17.47 0.36 -9.54
C THR A 140 -17.62 -1.07 -9.06
N MET A 141 -17.78 -1.27 -7.76
CA MET A 141 -18.19 -2.58 -7.23
C MET A 141 -19.71 -2.64 -7.10
N THR A 142 -20.31 -3.73 -7.57
CA THR A 142 -21.73 -4.02 -7.41
C THR A 142 -21.87 -5.20 -6.48
N ASN A 143 -22.75 -5.08 -5.48
CA ASN A 143 -23.06 -6.23 -4.64
C ASN A 143 -23.92 -7.22 -5.42
N VAL A 144 -23.52 -8.50 -5.42
CA VAL A 144 -24.24 -9.58 -6.12
C VAL A 144 -24.84 -10.61 -5.15
N GLY A 145 -24.96 -10.26 -3.88
CA GLY A 145 -25.57 -11.10 -2.84
C GLY A 145 -26.11 -10.29 -1.67
N ASN A 146 -26.37 -10.94 -0.53
CA ASN A 146 -26.76 -10.24 0.69
C ASN A 146 -25.51 -9.67 1.37
N VAL A 147 -25.50 -8.35 1.61
CA VAL A 147 -24.50 -7.70 2.46
C VAL A 147 -24.89 -7.92 3.91
N GLU A 148 -24.00 -8.49 4.71
CA GLU A 148 -24.06 -8.33 6.16
C GLU A 148 -23.15 -7.15 6.53
N CYS A 149 -23.77 -5.99 6.79
CA CYS A 149 -23.07 -4.85 7.36
C CYS A 149 -23.17 -4.93 8.88
N ASN A 150 -22.25 -5.66 9.50
CA ASN A 150 -22.36 -6.00 10.92
C ASN A 150 -21.42 -5.20 11.83
N CYS A 151 -20.65 -4.23 11.32
CA CYS A 151 -19.73 -3.49 12.18
C CYS A 151 -19.48 -2.03 11.76
N LYS A 152 -19.94 -1.10 12.61
CA LYS A 152 -19.42 0.26 12.66
C LYS A 152 -18.32 0.26 13.70
N LEU A 153 -17.08 0.42 13.26
CA LEU A 153 -15.93 0.55 14.17
C LEU A 153 -15.84 1.95 14.80
N GLY A 154 -16.76 2.86 14.43
CA GLY A 154 -16.89 4.17 15.03
C GLY A 154 -15.73 5.10 14.66
N ARG A 155 -15.63 6.20 15.41
CA ARG A 155 -14.58 7.21 15.22
C ARG A 155 -13.29 6.76 15.92
N ILE A 156 -12.27 6.43 15.14
CA ILE A 156 -11.01 5.83 15.63
C ILE A 156 -9.83 6.78 15.42
N ASN A 157 -9.06 7.00 16.49
CA ASN A 157 -7.75 7.65 16.37
C ASN A 157 -6.76 6.68 15.70
N LEU A 158 -6.24 7.08 14.54
CA LEU A 158 -5.39 6.23 13.70
C LEU A 158 -4.13 5.75 14.44
N GLN A 159 -3.52 6.62 15.24
CA GLN A 159 -2.28 6.33 15.94
C GLN A 159 -2.50 5.34 17.07
N GLN A 160 -3.56 5.55 17.86
CA GLN A 160 -3.94 4.62 18.92
C GLN A 160 -4.27 3.25 18.33
N PHE A 161 -5.07 3.21 17.26
CA PHE A 161 -5.44 1.95 16.63
C PHE A 161 -4.24 1.19 16.08
N LYS A 162 -3.29 1.87 15.44
CA LYS A 162 -2.06 1.20 14.99
C LYS A 162 -1.16 0.79 16.14
N ALA A 163 -1.09 1.53 17.24
CA ALA A 163 -0.38 1.09 18.44
C ALA A 163 -0.99 -0.19 19.02
N ASP A 164 -2.31 -0.23 19.15
CA ASP A 164 -3.05 -1.39 19.65
C ASP A 164 -2.85 -2.61 18.73
N MET A 165 -2.92 -2.40 17.41
CA MET A 165 -2.70 -3.47 16.43
C MET A 165 -1.24 -3.92 16.36
N ASN A 166 -0.27 -3.01 16.46
CA ASN A 166 1.15 -3.37 16.48
C ASN A 166 1.49 -4.24 17.70
N GLY A 167 0.92 -3.93 18.87
CA GLY A 167 1.06 -4.78 20.06
C GLY A 167 0.53 -6.20 19.84
N ARG A 168 -0.57 -6.34 19.10
CA ARG A 168 -1.11 -7.65 18.70
C ARG A 168 -0.18 -8.36 17.71
N MET A 169 0.22 -7.67 16.64
CA MET A 169 1.01 -8.23 15.52
C MET A 169 2.41 -8.74 15.89
N GLN A 170 2.98 -8.36 17.03
CA GLN A 170 4.31 -8.78 17.46
C GLN A 170 4.38 -10.20 18.06
N SER A 171 3.26 -10.91 18.23
CA SER A 171 3.26 -12.29 18.74
C SER A 171 3.48 -13.36 17.65
N ASP A 172 4.15 -14.48 17.98
CA ASP A 172 4.56 -15.51 17.01
C ASP A 172 3.39 -16.25 16.33
N THR A 173 2.28 -16.48 17.04
CA THR A 173 1.02 -16.98 16.45
C THR A 173 0.36 -15.97 15.51
N GLN A 174 0.77 -14.69 15.56
CA GLN A 174 0.19 -13.59 14.81
C GLN A 174 1.00 -13.12 13.60
N ARG A 175 2.21 -13.66 13.38
CA ARG A 175 2.85 -13.67 12.04
C ARG A 175 2.02 -14.43 11.00
N GLN A 176 0.96 -15.11 11.44
CA GLN A 176 -0.03 -15.84 10.65
C GLN A 176 -1.42 -15.17 10.62
N ILE A 177 -1.58 -13.92 11.11
CA ILE A 177 -2.88 -13.22 11.07
C ILE A 177 -3.46 -13.26 9.66
N TRP A 178 -2.63 -12.99 8.65
CA TRP A 178 -3.10 -12.88 7.28
C TRP A 178 -3.47 -14.22 6.65
N THR A 179 -3.07 -15.36 7.22
CA THR A 179 -3.39 -16.70 6.68
C THR A 179 -4.65 -17.29 7.32
N ARG A 180 -5.18 -16.70 8.40
CA ARG A 180 -6.38 -17.22 9.07
C ARG A 180 -7.65 -16.77 8.34
N ARG A 181 -8.68 -17.60 8.35
CA ARG A 181 -10.02 -17.25 7.88
C ARG A 181 -11.09 -17.75 8.86
N PRO A 182 -12.20 -17.00 9.07
CA PRO A 182 -12.41 -15.63 8.60
C PRO A 182 -11.51 -14.61 9.32
N LEU A 183 -11.21 -13.49 8.67
CA LEU A 183 -10.58 -12.33 9.32
C LEU A 183 -11.61 -11.59 10.18
N ASN A 184 -11.19 -11.08 11.33
CA ASN A 184 -12.05 -10.24 12.16
C ASN A 184 -12.03 -8.78 11.66
N ASP A 185 -12.94 -7.97 12.20
CA ASP A 185 -13.15 -6.59 11.75
C ASP A 185 -11.94 -5.67 11.98
N ASN A 186 -11.21 -5.87 13.07
CA ASN A 186 -9.99 -5.10 13.35
C ASN A 186 -8.87 -5.43 12.35
N ASP A 187 -8.73 -6.69 11.97
CA ASP A 187 -7.73 -7.11 10.99
C ASP A 187 -8.05 -6.56 9.60
N LEU A 188 -9.32 -6.59 9.21
CA LEU A 188 -9.79 -6.00 7.94
C LEU A 188 -9.57 -4.49 7.91
N ALA A 189 -9.92 -3.79 9.01
CA ALA A 189 -9.69 -2.36 9.15
C ALA A 189 -8.21 -2.01 9.05
N TYR A 190 -7.35 -2.74 9.76
CA TYR A 190 -5.92 -2.51 9.73
C TYR A 190 -5.31 -2.83 8.36
N ALA A 191 -5.76 -3.90 7.69
CA ALA A 191 -5.28 -4.26 6.35
C ALA A 191 -5.49 -3.12 5.34
N GLY A 192 -6.62 -2.42 5.44
CA GLY A 192 -6.95 -1.30 4.56
C GLY A 192 -6.23 0.01 4.88
N LEU A 193 -5.76 0.18 6.12
CA LEU A 193 -5.30 1.47 6.62
C LEU A 193 -4.03 1.97 5.93
N ASN A 194 -3.07 1.07 5.64
CA ASN A 194 -1.83 1.46 4.96
C ASN A 194 -2.09 1.95 3.54
N ALA A 195 -3.03 1.36 2.81
CA ALA A 195 -3.40 1.81 1.46
C ALA A 195 -3.97 3.24 1.50
N LEU A 196 -4.84 3.53 2.47
CA LEU A 196 -5.35 4.89 2.70
C LEU A 196 -4.24 5.87 3.06
N MET A 197 -3.35 5.50 3.99
CA MET A 197 -2.24 6.36 4.42
C MET A 197 -1.29 6.69 3.28
N ALA A 198 -0.94 5.69 2.45
CA ALA A 198 -0.10 5.90 1.27
C ALA A 198 -0.75 6.90 0.30
N TYR A 199 -2.04 6.75 0.01
CA TYR A 199 -2.75 7.74 -0.81
C TYR A 199 -2.75 9.13 -0.19
N ALA A 200 -3.02 9.23 1.11
CA ALA A 200 -3.11 10.51 1.82
C ALA A 200 -1.77 11.28 1.79
N ILE A 201 -0.63 10.60 2.01
CA ILE A 201 0.72 11.20 1.93
C ILE A 201 0.93 11.82 0.54
N TRP A 202 0.62 11.08 -0.52
CA TRP A 202 0.74 11.60 -1.87
C TRP A 202 -0.21 12.79 -2.11
N ASN A 203 -1.47 12.64 -1.71
CA ASN A 203 -2.48 13.67 -1.93
C ASN A 203 -2.12 14.98 -1.23
N SER A 204 -1.64 14.94 0.02
CA SER A 204 -1.22 16.14 0.76
C SER A 204 -0.14 16.94 0.05
N GLU A 205 0.83 16.27 -0.59
CA GLU A 205 1.87 16.97 -1.37
C GLU A 205 1.30 17.67 -2.58
N THR A 206 0.49 16.97 -3.36
CA THR A 206 -0.07 17.51 -4.60
C THR A 206 -0.98 18.72 -4.35
N THR A 207 -1.59 18.82 -3.18
CA THR A 207 -2.46 19.93 -2.79
C THR A 207 -1.75 21.06 -2.03
N GLY A 208 -0.61 20.78 -1.40
CA GLY A 208 0.02 21.67 -0.41
C GLY A 208 1.35 22.31 -0.81
N GLN A 209 2.07 21.76 -1.79
CA GLN A 209 3.43 22.20 -2.17
C GLN A 209 3.63 22.15 -3.70
N PRO A 210 3.30 23.24 -4.44
CA PRO A 210 3.26 23.25 -5.91
C PRO A 210 4.59 22.95 -6.63
N GLY A 211 5.73 23.00 -5.93
CA GLY A 211 7.06 22.87 -6.51
C GLY A 211 7.55 21.43 -6.72
N PHE A 212 6.98 20.44 -6.00
CA PHE A 212 7.51 19.07 -6.04
C PHE A 212 6.87 18.20 -7.12
N ALA A 213 5.57 18.37 -7.41
CA ALA A 213 4.83 17.53 -8.36
C ALA A 213 5.42 17.49 -9.79
N SER A 214 6.10 18.56 -10.21
CA SER A 214 6.76 18.67 -11.52
C SER A 214 8.05 17.86 -11.64
N GLN A 215 8.69 17.49 -10.53
CA GLN A 215 9.95 16.73 -10.50
C GLN A 215 9.72 15.20 -10.57
N TRP A 216 8.48 14.74 -10.33
CA TRP A 216 8.15 13.32 -10.13
C TRP A 216 7.62 12.57 -11.35
N THR A 217 7.64 13.16 -12.54
CA THR A 217 7.00 12.60 -13.77
C THR A 217 7.56 11.23 -14.22
N ARG A 218 8.42 10.54 -13.46
CA ARG A 218 9.27 9.46 -13.99
C ARG A 218 9.44 8.17 -13.15
N ILE A 219 8.64 7.88 -12.13
CA ILE A 219 8.62 6.48 -11.59
C ILE A 219 7.54 5.68 -12.32
N LYS A 220 7.84 5.28 -13.56
CA LYS A 220 6.87 4.63 -14.46
C LYS A 220 6.64 3.14 -14.17
N SER A 221 7.59 2.50 -13.48
CA SER A 221 7.50 1.07 -13.15
C SER A 221 8.02 0.85 -11.74
N GLY A 222 7.13 0.53 -10.79
CA GLY A 222 7.54 0.15 -9.43
C GLY A 222 8.39 -1.12 -9.44
N SER A 223 8.07 -2.07 -10.33
CA SER A 223 8.83 -3.32 -10.50
C SER A 223 10.23 -3.11 -11.12
N ARG A 224 10.45 -2.14 -12.03
CA ARG A 224 11.77 -1.88 -12.65
C ARG A 224 12.58 -0.83 -11.92
N PHE A 225 11.96 0.26 -11.47
CA PHE A 225 12.66 1.31 -10.71
C PHE A 225 13.30 0.73 -9.44
N MET A 226 12.58 -0.12 -8.69
CA MET A 226 13.15 -0.76 -7.50
C MET A 226 14.13 -1.88 -7.86
N LYS A 227 13.94 -2.59 -8.98
CA LYS A 227 14.90 -3.59 -9.45
C LYS A 227 16.21 -2.94 -9.92
N ASP A 228 16.16 -1.81 -10.62
CA ASP A 228 17.34 -1.10 -11.13
C ASP A 228 18.05 -0.32 -10.01
N VAL A 229 17.31 0.31 -9.10
CA VAL A 229 17.88 1.00 -7.94
C VAL A 229 18.53 0.01 -6.96
N TYR A 230 18.06 -1.23 -6.81
CA TYR A 230 18.69 -2.19 -5.88
C TYR A 230 19.64 -3.21 -6.55
N SER A 231 19.45 -3.57 -7.82
CA SER A 231 20.39 -4.47 -8.54
C SER A 231 21.73 -3.82 -8.84
N VAL A 232 21.77 -2.49 -9.02
CA VAL A 232 23.01 -1.73 -9.28
C VAL A 232 23.91 -1.65 -8.04
N TYR A 233 23.37 -1.77 -6.82
CA TYR A 233 24.16 -1.60 -5.59
C TYR A 233 24.46 -2.88 -4.81
N ASN A 234 24.05 -4.05 -5.31
CA ASN A 234 24.37 -5.36 -4.72
C ASN A 234 24.10 -5.43 -3.20
N GLU A 235 23.09 -4.71 -2.73
CA GLU A 235 22.67 -4.80 -1.33
C GLU A 235 22.00 -6.18 -1.16
N PRO A 236 22.38 -6.97 -0.13
CA PRO A 236 21.56 -8.09 0.31
C PRO A 236 20.13 -7.60 0.58
N ARG A 237 19.22 -8.48 0.99
CA ARG A 237 17.93 -8.09 1.58
C ARG A 237 18.14 -7.31 2.89
N ALA A 238 18.80 -6.16 2.81
CA ALA A 238 19.50 -5.51 3.89
C ALA A 238 18.57 -4.50 4.52
N THR A 239 18.42 -4.70 5.81
CA THR A 239 17.71 -3.92 6.81
C THR A 239 18.27 -2.51 7.02
N SER A 240 19.18 -2.03 6.16
CA SER A 240 19.75 -0.68 6.24
C SER A 240 18.76 0.32 5.65
N ALA A 241 18.14 1.11 6.52
CA ALA A 241 17.20 2.18 6.20
C ALA A 241 17.81 3.38 5.44
N SER A 242 18.96 3.20 4.77
CA SER A 242 19.67 4.22 4.01
C SER A 242 19.17 4.26 2.57
N VAL A 243 18.98 5.48 2.07
CA VAL A 243 18.54 5.74 0.70
C VAL A 243 19.70 5.49 -0.27
N PRO A 244 19.54 4.63 -1.29
CA PRO A 244 20.60 4.39 -2.27
C PRO A 244 20.98 5.68 -3.00
N THR A 245 22.28 5.95 -3.17
CA THR A 245 22.78 7.16 -3.82
C THR A 245 22.27 7.32 -5.26
N GLY A 246 21.93 6.20 -5.92
CA GLY A 246 21.34 6.19 -7.26
C GLY A 246 19.91 6.70 -7.32
N LEU A 247 19.20 6.72 -6.19
CA LEU A 247 17.87 7.31 -6.11
C LEU A 247 17.95 8.82 -6.38
N TYR A 248 18.87 9.53 -5.71
CA TYR A 248 19.10 10.96 -5.92
C TYR A 248 19.43 11.28 -7.39
N ARG A 249 20.36 10.51 -7.99
CA ARG A 249 20.70 10.65 -9.42
C ARG A 249 19.52 10.40 -10.35
N ALA A 250 18.70 9.38 -10.09
CA ALA A 250 17.51 9.09 -10.90
C ALA A 250 16.45 10.19 -10.80
N MET A 251 16.49 10.98 -9.73
CA MET A 251 15.58 12.08 -9.45
C MET A 251 16.18 13.46 -9.80
N GLY A 252 17.43 13.51 -10.28
CA GLY A 252 18.11 14.75 -10.65
C GLY A 252 18.56 15.61 -9.46
N ILE A 253 18.76 14.98 -8.30
CA ILE A 253 19.22 15.58 -7.04
C ILE A 253 20.66 15.15 -6.76
#